data_AF-A0A2V8RYM9-F1
#
_entry.id   AF-A0A2V8RYM9-F1
#
_cell.length_a   1.000
_cell.length_b   1.000
_cell.length_c   1.000
_cell.angle_alpha   90.00
_cell.angle_beta   90.00
_cell.angle_gamma   90.00
#
_symmetry.space_group_name_H-M   'P 1'
#
loop_
_entity.id
_entity.type
_entity.pdbx_description
1 polymer ?
#
loop_
_entity_poly.entity_id
_entity_poly.type
_entity_poly.pdbx_seq_one_letter_code
_entity_poly.pdbx_strand_id
1 'polypeptide(L)'
;MKICPTCRTQYTDDTLQFCLQDGSLLIAPLPADTPTVAFDETPTVVRASDSQVTARATQPDVKAIPAFKKKRRRSVIVSVLVACATLILLFAGAAIGYWIYQHNRREVANNNSANTPNSKQSPGNVSGYFPSSTPHSTASPTSKPPMPPETPPETDQGSAKQAVSQSVYSWSSAAETGDLDSYMGKYADTVDYYNRSALSRSQVRNDKARAFSLYSSMRMTLSDLNVSVDETGTRATAEFDKEWDFRGKKNSSGKVRSQLRMKLDGGRWLITSERDTRVYYTN
;
A
#
# COMPACT_ATOMS: atom_id res chain seq x y z
N MET A 1 -8.77 25.80 27.26
CA MET A 1 -7.51 25.46 26.54
C MET A 1 -7.39 23.96 26.45
N LYS A 2 -7.36 23.40 25.24
CA LYS A 2 -7.16 21.97 25.01
C LYS A 2 -5.80 21.72 24.38
N ILE A 3 -5.22 20.56 24.64
CA ILE A 3 -3.90 20.19 24.12
C ILE A 3 -4.01 18.92 23.28
N CYS A 4 -3.31 18.90 22.14
CA CYS A 4 -3.14 17.68 21.37
C CYS A 4 -2.09 16.78 22.05
N PRO A 5 -2.38 15.50 22.35
CA PRO A 5 -1.41 14.59 22.96
C PRO A 5 -0.25 14.24 22.02
N THR A 6 -0.46 14.34 20.71
CA THR A 6 0.47 13.90 19.67
C THR A 6 1.49 14.98 19.33
N CYS A 7 1.04 16.19 18.98
CA CYS A 7 1.91 17.30 18.58
C CYS A 7 2.14 18.35 19.68
N ARG A 8 1.48 18.23 20.84
CA ARG A 8 1.52 19.20 21.97
C ARG A 8 1.08 20.62 21.63
N THR A 9 0.42 20.83 20.50
CA THR A 9 -0.19 22.12 20.16
C THR A 9 -1.35 22.41 21.09
N GLN A 10 -1.40 23.65 21.60
CA GLN A 10 -2.47 24.14 22.45
C GLN A 10 -3.48 24.94 21.63
N TYR A 11 -4.76 24.70 21.88
CA TYR A 11 -5.88 25.38 21.25
C TYR A 11 -6.67 26.14 22.32
N THR A 12 -6.94 27.42 22.05
CA THR A 12 -7.73 28.30 22.92
C THR A 12 -9.23 28.17 22.66
N ASP A 13 -9.63 27.59 21.53
CA ASP A 13 -11.01 27.36 21.16
C ASP A 13 -11.52 26.03 21.75
N ASP A 14 -12.47 26.13 22.68
CA ASP A 14 -13.03 24.97 23.38
C ASP A 14 -14.08 24.19 22.53
N THR A 15 -14.49 24.72 21.38
CA THR A 15 -15.38 24.01 20.43
C THR A 15 -14.64 23.00 19.56
N LEU A 16 -13.31 23.15 19.40
CA LEU A 16 -12.48 22.18 18.70
C LEU A 16 -12.37 20.87 19.49
N GLN A 17 -12.75 19.76 18.84
CA GLN A 17 -12.62 18.41 19.40
C GLN A 17 -11.39 17.67 18.88
N PHE A 18 -10.87 18.07 17.72
CA PHE A 18 -9.78 17.41 17.01
C PHE A 18 -8.64 18.39 16.72
N CYS A 19 -7.40 17.88 16.71
CA CYS A 19 -6.22 18.64 16.31
C CYS A 19 -6.26 18.93 14.82
N LEU A 20 -6.02 20.18 14.45
CA LEU A 20 -6.00 20.63 13.05
C LEU A 20 -4.79 20.11 12.27
N GLN A 21 -3.75 19.66 12.96
CA GLN A 21 -2.50 19.19 12.34
C GLN A 21 -2.53 17.68 12.08
N ASP A 22 -3.02 16.90 13.05
CA ASP A 22 -2.91 15.44 13.05
C ASP A 22 -4.25 14.70 13.25
N GLY A 23 -5.35 15.42 13.46
CA GLY A 23 -6.69 14.84 13.65
C GLY A 23 -6.91 14.16 15.00
N SER A 24 -5.95 14.18 15.92
CA SER A 24 -6.06 13.54 17.24
C SER A 24 -7.09 14.26 18.12
N LEU A 25 -7.80 13.53 18.99
CA LEU A 25 -8.72 14.14 19.95
C LEU A 25 -7.98 15.05 20.93
N LEU A 26 -8.48 16.26 21.09
CA LEU A 26 -7.92 17.24 22.02
C LEU A 26 -8.38 16.95 23.44
N ILE A 27 -7.43 16.96 24.38
CA ILE A 27 -7.68 16.64 25.78
C ILE A 27 -7.67 17.94 26.59
N ALA A 28 -8.63 18.10 27.49
CA ALA A 28 -8.59 19.17 28.47
C ALA A 28 -7.52 18.84 29.53
N PRO A 29 -6.60 19.76 29.85
CA PRO A 29 -5.65 19.51 30.93
C PRO A 29 -6.43 19.25 32.22
N LEU A 30 -6.22 18.08 32.83
CA LEU A 30 -6.77 17.78 34.13
C LEU A 30 -6.16 18.79 35.14
N PRO A 31 -6.97 19.41 36.01
CA PRO A 31 -6.43 20.24 37.08
C PRO A 31 -5.53 19.36 37.96
N ALA A 32 -4.31 19.83 38.18
CA ALA A 32 -3.34 19.16 39.04
C ALA A 32 -3.80 19.17 40.51
N ASP A 33 -3.60 18.03 41.15
CA ASP A 33 -3.43 17.81 42.58
C ASP A 33 -4.53 18.29 43.55
N THR A 34 -5.45 17.37 43.85
CA THR A 34 -5.98 17.23 45.21
C THR A 34 -5.70 15.81 45.73
N PRO A 35 -5.11 15.63 46.92
CA PRO A 35 -4.84 14.31 47.47
C PRO A 35 -6.17 13.62 47.83
N THR A 36 -6.47 12.52 47.15
CA THR A 36 -7.61 11.66 47.48
C THR A 36 -7.24 10.80 48.70
N VAL A 37 -7.99 10.98 49.78
CA VAL A 37 -7.88 10.19 51.01
C VAL A 37 -8.22 8.73 50.73
N ALA A 38 -7.30 7.82 51.02
CA ALA A 38 -7.54 6.38 51.01
C ALA A 38 -8.42 6.00 52.20
N PHE A 39 -9.57 5.36 51.94
CA PHE A 39 -10.31 4.62 52.96
C PHE A 39 -9.88 3.15 52.87
N ASP A 40 -9.42 2.61 54.00
CA ASP A 40 -9.13 1.19 54.19
C ASP A 40 -10.44 0.37 54.11
N GLU A 41 -10.59 -0.43 53.06
CA GLU A 41 -11.60 -1.48 53.00
C GLU A 41 -10.96 -2.82 53.37
N THR A 42 -11.40 -3.37 54.50
CA THR A 42 -10.93 -4.64 55.06
C THR A 42 -11.33 -5.84 54.17
N PRO A 43 -10.44 -6.83 53.96
CA PRO A 43 -10.80 -8.05 53.25
C PRO A 43 -11.73 -8.91 54.11
N THR A 44 -12.91 -9.23 53.55
CA THR A 44 -13.87 -10.16 54.15
C THR A 44 -13.28 -11.58 54.16
N VAL A 45 -13.10 -12.12 55.36
CA VAL A 45 -12.61 -13.48 55.63
C VAL A 45 -13.67 -14.51 55.20
N VAL A 46 -13.36 -15.33 54.19
CA VAL A 46 -14.10 -16.57 53.93
C VAL A 46 -13.49 -17.69 54.78
N ARG A 47 -14.31 -18.13 55.72
CA ARG A 47 -14.14 -19.23 56.67
C ARG A 47 -13.54 -20.49 56.04
N ALA A 48 -12.35 -20.87 56.48
CA ALA A 48 -11.85 -22.23 56.35
C ALA A 48 -12.74 -23.17 57.17
N SER A 49 -13.28 -24.21 56.54
CA SER A 49 -13.94 -25.32 57.23
C SER A 49 -12.93 -26.45 57.37
N ASP A 50 -12.45 -26.61 58.60
CA ASP A 50 -11.75 -27.81 59.04
C ASP A 50 -12.63 -29.04 58.84
N SER A 51 -12.09 -30.05 58.19
CA SER A 51 -12.53 -31.43 58.35
C SER A 51 -11.30 -32.31 58.36
N GLN A 52 -10.81 -32.58 59.58
CA GLN A 52 -9.93 -33.69 59.85
C GLN A 52 -10.64 -34.98 59.42
N VAL A 53 -10.06 -35.69 58.44
CA VAL A 53 -10.31 -37.11 58.24
C VAL A 53 -8.97 -37.83 58.21
N THR A 54 -8.74 -38.49 59.34
CA THR A 54 -7.89 -39.64 59.64
C THR A 54 -7.10 -40.24 58.48
N ALA A 55 -5.77 -40.20 58.59
CA ALA A 55 -4.86 -40.97 57.75
C ALA A 55 -5.07 -42.49 57.96
N ARG A 56 -5.55 -43.18 56.93
CA ARG A 56 -5.48 -44.64 56.82
C ARG A 56 -4.83 -44.99 55.49
N ALA A 57 -3.57 -45.42 55.57
CA ALA A 57 -2.82 -45.97 54.44
C ALA A 57 -3.57 -47.18 53.87
N THR A 58 -4.05 -47.06 52.64
CA THR A 58 -4.52 -48.18 51.82
C THR A 58 -3.95 -47.95 50.43
N GLN A 59 -3.01 -48.81 50.01
CA GLN A 59 -2.52 -48.89 48.65
C GLN A 59 -3.66 -49.23 47.69
N PRO A 60 -3.83 -48.50 46.58
CA PRO A 60 -4.54 -49.02 45.43
C PRO A 60 -3.57 -49.66 44.43
N ASP A 61 -3.87 -50.92 44.13
CA ASP A 61 -3.38 -51.75 43.03
C ASP A 61 -3.37 -50.98 41.69
N VAL A 62 -2.18 -50.81 41.11
CA VAL A 62 -1.96 -50.10 39.85
C VAL A 62 -2.27 -51.05 38.70
N LYS A 63 -3.48 -50.97 38.16
CA LYS A 63 -3.76 -51.51 36.82
C LYS A 63 -2.95 -50.74 35.77
N ALA A 64 -2.09 -51.47 35.06
CA ALA A 64 -1.20 -50.98 34.02
C ALA A 64 -1.95 -50.19 32.93
N ILE A 65 -1.51 -48.95 32.68
CA ILE A 65 -1.90 -48.15 31.52
C ILE A 65 -1.12 -48.68 30.30
N PRO A 66 -1.75 -48.92 29.13
CA PRO A 66 -1.02 -49.34 27.94
C PRO A 66 -0.07 -48.22 27.48
N ALA A 67 1.20 -48.58 27.30
CA ALA A 67 2.23 -47.68 26.80
C ALA A 67 1.87 -47.18 25.39
N PHE A 68 1.67 -45.87 25.25
CA PHE A 68 1.55 -45.22 23.94
C PHE A 68 2.84 -45.46 23.16
N LYS A 69 2.75 -46.26 22.08
CA LYS A 69 3.84 -46.45 21.12
C LYS A 69 4.22 -45.11 20.51
N LYS A 70 5.40 -44.60 20.88
CA LYS A 70 6.02 -43.41 20.29
C LYS A 70 6.23 -43.66 18.79
N LYS A 71 5.34 -43.09 17.95
CA LYS A 71 5.43 -43.16 16.49
C LYS A 71 6.73 -42.49 16.06
N ARG A 72 7.70 -43.33 15.68
CA ARG A 72 9.04 -42.97 15.19
C ARG A 72 8.92 -42.03 13.99
N ARG A 73 9.14 -40.73 14.20
CA ARG A 73 9.30 -39.71 13.14
C ARG A 73 10.48 -40.13 12.25
N ARG A 74 10.19 -40.82 11.15
CA ARG A 74 11.11 -40.92 10.02
C ARG A 74 10.99 -39.66 9.16
N SER A 75 12.13 -39.26 8.61
CA SER A 75 12.53 -37.88 8.34
C SER A 75 11.71 -37.18 7.25
N VAL A 76 11.01 -36.11 7.65
CA VAL A 76 10.33 -35.13 6.77
C VAL A 76 11.31 -34.46 5.78
N ILE A 77 12.60 -34.49 6.08
CA ILE A 77 13.65 -33.84 5.27
C ILE A 77 13.80 -34.54 3.91
N VAL A 78 13.66 -35.86 3.84
CA VAL A 78 13.79 -36.61 2.57
C VAL A 78 12.63 -36.29 1.62
N SER A 79 11.41 -36.14 2.14
CA SER A 79 10.24 -35.75 1.35
C SER A 79 10.33 -34.32 0.80
N VAL A 80 10.93 -33.39 1.55
CA VAL A 80 11.10 -32.00 1.10
C VAL A 80 12.14 -31.90 -0.01
N LEU A 81 13.25 -32.65 0.09
CA LEU A 81 14.30 -32.62 -0.93
C LEU A 81 13.83 -33.20 -2.28
N VAL A 82 13.03 -34.27 -2.26
CA VAL A 82 12.46 -34.84 -3.50
C VAL A 82 11.46 -33.88 -4.14
N ALA A 83 10.60 -33.23 -3.35
CA ALA A 83 9.66 -32.24 -3.87
C ALA A 83 10.38 -31.03 -4.50
N CYS A 84 11.41 -30.50 -3.84
CA CYS A 84 12.21 -29.40 -4.37
C CYS A 84 12.92 -29.78 -5.68
N ALA A 85 13.51 -30.98 -5.78
CA ALA A 85 14.16 -31.44 -7.01
C ALA A 85 13.17 -31.57 -8.18
N THR A 86 11.96 -32.06 -7.93
CA THR A 86 10.91 -32.15 -8.97
C THR A 86 10.43 -30.78 -9.44
N LEU A 87 10.28 -29.82 -8.53
CA LEU A 87 9.89 -28.44 -8.89
C LEU A 87 10.98 -27.75 -9.70
N ILE A 88 12.26 -27.90 -9.32
CA ILE A 88 13.37 -27.30 -10.05
C ILE A 88 13.45 -27.82 -11.49
N LEU A 89 13.22 -29.12 -11.72
CA LEU A 89 13.20 -29.70 -13.06
C LEU A 89 12.03 -29.17 -13.93
N LEU A 90 10.86 -28.97 -13.34
CA LEU A 90 9.70 -28.40 -14.06
C LEU A 90 9.90 -26.92 -14.40
N PHE A 91 10.53 -26.14 -13.51
CA PHE A 91 10.81 -24.72 -13.77
C PHE A 91 11.97 -24.50 -14.75
N ALA A 92 12.99 -25.37 -14.75
CA ALA A 92 14.08 -25.30 -15.72
C ALA A 92 13.60 -25.55 -17.16
N GLY A 93 12.67 -26.50 -17.36
CA GLY A 93 12.08 -26.75 -18.68
C GLY A 93 11.24 -25.57 -19.21
N ALA A 94 10.46 -24.92 -18.34
CA ALA A 94 9.64 -23.77 -18.72
C ALA A 94 10.47 -22.51 -19.07
N ALA A 95 11.58 -22.28 -18.38
CA ALA A 95 12.47 -21.16 -18.67
C ALA A 95 13.18 -21.29 -20.02
N ILE A 96 13.64 -22.51 -20.37
CA ILE A 96 14.29 -22.78 -21.66
C ILE A 96 13.29 -22.66 -22.81
N GLY A 97 12.06 -23.17 -22.63
CA GLY A 97 10.99 -23.03 -23.62
C GLY A 97 10.56 -21.57 -23.87
N TYR A 98 10.47 -20.77 -22.81
CA TYR A 98 10.14 -19.34 -22.91
C TYR A 98 11.24 -18.52 -23.60
N TRP A 99 12.51 -18.85 -23.33
CA TRP A 99 13.66 -18.16 -23.96
C TRP A 99 13.74 -18.44 -25.47
N ILE A 100 13.51 -19.68 -25.91
CA ILE A 100 13.47 -20.06 -27.34
C ILE A 100 12.29 -19.37 -28.05
N TYR A 101 11.12 -19.31 -27.41
CA TYR A 101 9.94 -18.65 -27.99
C TYR A 101 10.14 -17.14 -28.21
N GLN A 102 10.87 -16.45 -27.33
CA GLN A 102 11.18 -15.04 -27.51
C GLN A 102 12.23 -14.77 -28.61
N HIS A 103 13.21 -15.66 -28.77
CA HIS A 103 14.22 -15.50 -29.82
C HIS A 103 13.61 -15.58 -31.23
N ASN A 104 12.56 -16.40 -31.42
CA ASN A 104 11.87 -16.57 -32.70
C ASN A 104 10.96 -15.39 -33.09
N ARG A 105 10.67 -14.45 -32.18
CA ARG A 105 9.85 -13.25 -32.45
C ARG A 105 10.65 -12.04 -32.93
N ARG A 106 11.98 -12.09 -32.87
CA ARG A 106 12.84 -10.95 -33.24
C ARG A 106 13.02 -10.76 -34.75
N GLU A 107 12.49 -11.67 -35.58
CA GLU A 107 12.63 -11.57 -37.05
C GLU A 107 11.45 -10.89 -37.77
N VAL A 108 10.35 -10.54 -37.08
CA VAL A 108 9.11 -10.05 -37.75
C VAL A 108 8.84 -8.55 -37.59
N ALA A 109 9.73 -7.78 -36.97
CA ALA A 109 9.56 -6.33 -36.79
C ALA A 109 10.72 -5.52 -37.38
N ASN A 110 11.06 -5.75 -38.64
CA ASN A 110 11.98 -4.86 -39.37
C ASN A 110 11.71 -4.87 -40.87
N ASN A 111 10.52 -4.42 -41.30
CA ASN A 111 10.24 -4.06 -42.68
C ASN A 111 9.02 -3.13 -42.72
N ASN A 112 9.27 -1.82 -42.55
CA ASN A 112 8.43 -0.76 -43.11
C ASN A 112 9.23 0.55 -43.10
N SER A 113 10.26 0.56 -43.95
CA SER A 113 10.83 1.76 -44.54
C SER A 113 10.74 1.61 -46.06
N ALA A 114 10.37 2.71 -46.72
CA ALA A 114 10.22 2.91 -48.17
C ALA A 114 8.84 2.62 -48.77
N ASN A 115 8.11 3.69 -49.11
CA ASN A 115 7.80 4.00 -50.51
C ASN A 115 7.07 5.36 -50.65
N THR A 116 7.79 6.34 -51.19
CA THR A 116 7.23 7.39 -52.06
C THR A 116 7.15 6.86 -53.49
N PRO A 117 6.17 7.31 -54.29
CA PRO A 117 6.56 7.82 -55.60
C PRO A 117 5.80 9.08 -56.05
N ASN A 118 6.53 9.89 -56.80
CA ASN A 118 6.13 11.12 -57.48
C ASN A 118 5.91 10.81 -58.98
N SER A 119 4.78 11.20 -59.59
CA SER A 119 4.72 11.78 -60.96
C SER A 119 3.32 12.17 -61.44
N LYS A 120 3.15 13.47 -61.65
CA LYS A 120 2.71 14.18 -62.88
C LYS A 120 1.51 13.63 -63.70
N GLN A 121 0.44 14.43 -63.81
CA GLN A 121 -0.03 15.08 -65.06
C GLN A 121 -1.22 16.06 -64.82
N SER A 122 -1.18 17.19 -65.55
CA SER A 122 -2.12 18.35 -65.61
C SER A 122 -3.10 18.17 -66.82
N PRO A 123 -3.98 19.12 -67.29
CA PRO A 123 -4.32 20.49 -66.85
C PRO A 123 -5.84 20.88 -66.92
N GLY A 124 -6.21 22.07 -66.42
CA GLY A 124 -7.37 22.81 -66.96
C GLY A 124 -8.10 23.83 -66.06
N ASN A 125 -7.83 25.12 -66.32
CA ASN A 125 -8.74 26.29 -66.27
C ASN A 125 -9.23 26.80 -64.88
N VAL A 126 -9.23 28.09 -64.51
CA VAL A 126 -9.35 29.37 -65.24
C VAL A 126 -8.68 30.51 -64.41
N SER A 127 -8.12 31.50 -65.12
CA SER A 127 -7.76 32.90 -64.78
C SER A 127 -8.51 33.58 -63.62
N GLY A 128 -8.04 34.61 -62.93
CA GLY A 128 -6.92 35.58 -63.00
C GLY A 128 -7.20 36.59 -61.87
N TYR A 129 -6.22 37.18 -61.18
CA TYR A 129 -5.78 38.57 -61.34
C TYR A 129 -4.50 38.79 -60.49
N PHE A 130 -3.43 39.24 -61.14
CA PHE A 130 -2.26 39.95 -60.57
C PHE A 130 -2.54 41.49 -60.57
N PRO A 131 -1.68 42.42 -60.08
CA PRO A 131 -0.29 42.35 -59.55
C PRO A 131 -0.08 43.04 -58.16
N SER A 132 0.91 42.65 -57.34
CA SER A 132 2.33 43.10 -57.21
C SER A 132 2.59 44.54 -56.72
N SER A 133 3.19 44.65 -55.53
CA SER A 133 4.29 45.60 -55.23
C SER A 133 5.03 45.23 -53.92
N THR A 134 6.31 44.90 -54.06
CA THR A 134 7.42 44.82 -53.07
C THR A 134 7.77 46.21 -52.44
N PRO A 135 8.90 46.38 -51.72
CA PRO A 135 9.27 45.91 -50.38
C PRO A 135 9.57 47.10 -49.43
N HIS A 136 9.66 46.92 -48.11
CA HIS A 136 10.38 47.89 -47.27
C HIS A 136 10.99 47.27 -46.02
N SER A 137 12.10 47.88 -45.64
CA SER A 137 13.22 47.36 -44.88
C SER A 137 13.13 47.67 -43.38
N THR A 138 13.81 46.83 -42.59
CA THR A 138 14.63 47.20 -41.42
C THR A 138 13.95 47.86 -40.21
N ALA A 139 13.87 47.09 -39.11
CA ALA A 139 14.42 47.50 -37.81
C ALA A 139 14.59 46.29 -36.87
N SER A 140 15.85 45.94 -36.59
CA SER A 140 16.28 45.45 -35.26
C SER A 140 16.88 46.68 -34.56
N PRO A 141 16.67 46.88 -33.24
CA PRO A 141 17.59 46.25 -32.30
C PRO A 141 16.98 45.91 -30.92
N THR A 142 17.59 44.95 -30.22
CA THR A 142 18.10 45.08 -28.82
C THR A 142 18.03 43.74 -28.10
N SER A 143 19.23 43.22 -27.84
CA SER A 143 19.55 42.08 -26.98
C SER A 143 19.03 42.27 -25.55
N LYS A 144 18.16 41.35 -25.11
CA LYS A 144 17.79 41.18 -23.70
C LYS A 144 18.87 40.35 -22.99
N PRO A 145 19.31 40.71 -21.76
CA PRO A 145 20.31 39.95 -21.00
C PRO A 145 19.85 38.51 -20.72
N PRO A 146 20.77 37.54 -20.56
CA PRO A 146 20.41 36.17 -20.21
C PRO A 146 19.75 36.15 -18.82
N MET A 147 18.49 35.72 -18.78
CA MET A 147 17.74 35.52 -17.55
C MET A 147 18.36 34.33 -16.78
N PRO A 148 18.54 34.42 -15.46
CA PRO A 148 18.94 33.28 -14.64
C PRO A 148 17.94 32.11 -14.78
N PRO A 149 18.35 30.85 -14.57
CA PRO A 149 17.45 29.72 -14.67
C PRO A 149 16.29 29.89 -13.67
N GLU A 150 15.05 29.93 -14.16
CA GLU A 150 13.86 29.86 -13.32
C GLU A 150 13.87 28.50 -12.60
N THR A 151 13.98 28.57 -11.27
CA THR A 151 13.73 27.45 -10.37
C THR A 151 12.34 26.84 -10.67
N PRO A 152 12.21 25.51 -10.81
CA PRO A 152 10.94 24.84 -11.10
C PRO A 152 9.83 25.14 -10.05
N PRO A 153 8.54 25.01 -10.42
CA PRO A 153 7.41 25.45 -9.61
C PRO A 153 7.19 24.56 -8.38
N GLU A 154 7.74 24.99 -7.24
CA GLU A 154 7.61 24.30 -5.94
C GLU A 154 6.15 24.23 -5.42
N THR A 155 5.25 25.07 -5.96
CA THR A 155 3.86 25.20 -5.53
C THR A 155 2.96 24.00 -5.87
N ASP A 156 3.21 23.30 -6.98
CA ASP A 156 2.35 22.19 -7.41
C ASP A 156 2.63 20.90 -6.60
N GLN A 157 3.91 20.62 -6.34
CA GLN A 157 4.34 19.44 -5.61
C GLN A 157 3.86 19.41 -4.16
N GLY A 158 3.81 20.56 -3.48
CA GLY A 158 3.30 20.65 -2.11
C GLY A 158 1.83 20.21 -2.02
N SER A 159 1.00 20.68 -2.95
CA SER A 159 -0.42 20.31 -3.03
C SER A 159 -0.60 18.84 -3.40
N ALA A 160 0.17 18.33 -4.36
CA ALA A 160 0.19 16.94 -4.78
C ALA A 160 0.57 16.01 -3.61
N LYS A 161 1.59 16.37 -2.83
CA LYS A 161 2.03 15.60 -1.65
C LYS A 161 0.90 15.46 -0.62
N GLN A 162 0.16 16.54 -0.36
CA GLN A 162 -0.99 16.52 0.54
C GLN A 162 -2.12 15.64 -0.01
N ALA A 163 -2.45 15.76 -1.30
CA ALA A 163 -3.48 14.95 -1.95
C ALA A 163 -3.14 13.45 -1.97
N VAL A 164 -1.87 13.10 -2.20
CA VAL A 164 -1.37 11.72 -2.12
C VAL A 164 -1.50 11.19 -0.71
N SER A 165 -1.10 11.98 0.30
CA SER A 165 -1.20 11.59 1.70
C SER A 165 -2.66 11.28 2.10
N GLN A 166 -3.59 12.15 1.73
CA GLN A 166 -5.02 11.92 1.93
C GLN A 166 -5.52 10.67 1.20
N SER A 167 -5.02 10.41 -0.01
CA SER A 167 -5.40 9.24 -0.78
C SER A 167 -4.92 7.94 -0.14
N VAL A 168 -3.74 7.94 0.50
CA VAL A 168 -3.21 6.80 1.27
C VAL A 168 -4.08 6.51 2.50
N TYR A 169 -4.44 7.54 3.29
CA TYR A 169 -5.35 7.36 4.43
C TYR A 169 -6.77 6.95 4.00
N SER A 170 -7.25 7.47 2.87
CA SER A 170 -8.53 7.05 2.30
C SER A 170 -8.51 5.59 1.83
N TRP A 171 -7.36 5.10 1.36
CA TRP A 171 -7.17 3.70 1.00
C TRP A 171 -7.17 2.78 2.23
N SER A 172 -6.49 3.15 3.32
CA SER A 172 -6.54 2.35 4.56
C SER A 172 -7.94 2.34 5.15
N SER A 173 -8.59 3.51 5.24
CA SER A 173 -9.96 3.63 5.74
C SER A 173 -10.94 2.79 4.92
N ALA A 174 -10.83 2.78 3.58
CA ALA A 174 -11.66 1.93 2.74
C ALA A 174 -11.41 0.42 2.95
N ALA A 175 -10.23 0.02 3.42
CA ALA A 175 -10.01 -1.38 3.83
C ALA A 175 -10.75 -1.69 5.13
N GLU A 176 -10.72 -0.77 6.10
CA GLU A 176 -11.34 -0.95 7.41
C GLU A 176 -12.87 -1.01 7.34
N THR A 177 -13.50 -0.38 6.36
CA THR A 177 -14.96 -0.50 6.14
C THR A 177 -15.38 -1.87 5.62
N GLY A 178 -14.45 -2.68 5.11
CA GLY A 178 -14.75 -3.97 4.47
C GLY A 178 -15.48 -3.84 3.13
N ASP A 179 -15.65 -2.62 2.61
CA ASP A 179 -16.26 -2.38 1.30
C ASP A 179 -15.21 -2.57 0.20
N LEU A 180 -15.24 -3.76 -0.41
CA LEU A 180 -14.34 -4.11 -1.51
C LEU A 180 -14.51 -3.18 -2.72
N ASP A 181 -15.71 -2.68 -3.01
CA ASP A 181 -15.94 -1.78 -4.14
C ASP A 181 -15.26 -0.43 -3.90
N SER A 182 -15.48 0.16 -2.73
CA SER A 182 -14.83 1.40 -2.32
C SER A 182 -13.30 1.26 -2.27
N TYR A 183 -12.80 0.13 -1.76
CA TYR A 183 -11.36 -0.17 -1.71
C TYR A 183 -10.75 -0.32 -3.11
N MET A 184 -11.39 -1.10 -3.99
CA MET A 184 -10.90 -1.30 -5.36
C MET A 184 -11.02 -0.04 -6.23
N GLY A 185 -11.88 0.91 -5.86
CA GLY A 185 -11.96 2.23 -6.48
C GLY A 185 -10.68 3.08 -6.33
N LYS A 186 -9.75 2.71 -5.44
CA LYS A 186 -8.45 3.39 -5.25
C LYS A 186 -7.37 2.92 -6.22
N TYR A 187 -7.60 1.81 -6.93
CA TYR A 187 -6.61 1.23 -7.85
C TYR A 187 -6.83 1.71 -9.28
N ALA A 188 -5.73 1.88 -10.00
CA ALA A 188 -5.75 2.09 -11.45
C ALA A 188 -6.19 0.82 -12.18
N ASP A 189 -6.51 0.93 -13.47
CA ASP A 189 -6.94 -0.23 -14.27
C ASP A 189 -5.85 -1.28 -14.46
N THR A 190 -4.58 -0.87 -14.41
CA THR A 190 -3.41 -1.76 -14.44
C THR A 190 -2.51 -1.50 -13.23
N VAL A 191 -2.10 -2.56 -12.55
CA VAL A 191 -1.39 -2.50 -11.26
C VAL A 191 -0.22 -3.47 -11.24
N ASP A 192 0.94 -2.99 -10.83
CA ASP A 192 2.06 -3.82 -10.38
C ASP A 192 1.84 -4.25 -8.93
N TYR A 193 1.36 -5.47 -8.75
CA TYR A 193 0.85 -6.00 -7.50
C TYR A 193 1.82 -7.04 -6.91
N TYR A 194 2.56 -6.64 -5.88
CA TYR A 194 3.58 -7.44 -5.22
C TYR A 194 4.64 -7.97 -6.20
N ASN A 195 4.71 -9.28 -6.40
CA ASN A 195 5.65 -9.95 -7.29
C ASN A 195 5.11 -10.15 -8.72
N ARG A 196 3.95 -9.57 -9.04
CA ARG A 196 3.28 -9.68 -10.33
C ARG A 196 3.11 -8.30 -10.95
N SER A 197 3.54 -8.14 -12.19
CA SER A 197 3.38 -6.88 -12.93
C SER A 197 2.15 -6.88 -13.83
N ALA A 198 1.71 -5.67 -14.21
CA ALA A 198 0.68 -5.44 -15.21
C ALA A 198 -0.63 -6.24 -15.01
N LEU A 199 -1.07 -6.41 -13.77
CA LEU A 199 -2.36 -7.03 -13.48
C LEU A 199 -3.50 -6.06 -13.76
N SER A 200 -4.58 -6.55 -14.35
CA SER A 200 -5.82 -5.77 -14.40
C SER A 200 -6.39 -5.57 -12.99
N ARG A 201 -7.10 -4.46 -12.78
CA ARG A 201 -7.83 -4.18 -11.53
C ARG A 201 -8.77 -5.32 -11.13
N SER A 202 -9.36 -6.03 -12.10
CA SER A 202 -10.22 -7.20 -11.84
C SER A 202 -9.45 -8.37 -11.22
N GLN A 203 -8.21 -8.61 -11.66
CA GLN A 203 -7.36 -9.66 -11.11
C GLN A 203 -6.91 -9.33 -9.69
N VAL A 204 -6.60 -8.07 -9.40
CA VAL A 204 -6.33 -7.59 -8.04
C VAL A 204 -7.58 -7.72 -7.16
N ARG A 205 -8.76 -7.35 -7.68
CA ARG A 205 -10.03 -7.51 -6.97
C ARG A 205 -10.29 -8.95 -6.58
N ASN A 206 -10.05 -9.91 -7.47
CA ASN A 206 -10.25 -11.33 -7.16
C ASN A 206 -9.37 -11.81 -6.00
N ASP A 207 -8.14 -11.30 -5.91
CA ASP A 207 -7.27 -11.59 -4.77
C ASP A 207 -7.78 -10.97 -3.47
N LYS A 208 -8.05 -9.66 -3.50
CA LYS A 208 -8.56 -8.91 -2.34
C LYS A 208 -9.92 -9.42 -1.86
N ALA A 209 -10.81 -9.86 -2.75
CA ALA A 209 -12.10 -10.46 -2.41
C ALA A 209 -11.94 -11.70 -1.53
N ARG A 210 -10.95 -12.55 -1.83
CA ARG A 210 -10.64 -13.72 -0.99
C ARG A 210 -10.20 -13.28 0.40
N ALA A 211 -9.32 -12.28 0.51
CA ALA A 211 -8.88 -11.76 1.80
C ALA A 211 -10.03 -11.13 2.61
N PHE A 212 -10.82 -10.25 2.00
CA PHE A 212 -11.95 -9.57 2.65
C PHE A 212 -13.00 -10.58 3.15
N SER A 213 -13.23 -11.67 2.42
CA SER A 213 -14.19 -12.71 2.83
C SER A 213 -13.80 -13.52 4.09
N LEU A 214 -12.53 -13.41 4.52
CA LEU A 214 -12.00 -14.10 5.69
C LEU A 214 -12.15 -13.30 6.98
N TYR A 215 -12.26 -11.97 6.89
CA TYR A 215 -12.19 -11.08 8.03
C TYR A 215 -13.50 -10.31 8.19
N SER A 216 -14.07 -10.35 9.38
CA SER A 216 -15.24 -9.56 9.78
C SER A 216 -14.85 -8.20 10.37
N SER A 217 -13.58 -8.03 10.75
CA SER A 217 -13.02 -6.77 11.21
C SER A 217 -11.62 -6.62 10.65
N MET A 218 -11.35 -5.46 10.06
CA MET A 218 -10.03 -5.09 9.58
C MET A 218 -9.65 -3.75 10.21
N ARG A 219 -8.58 -3.74 10.99
CA ARG A 219 -7.97 -2.51 11.52
C ARG A 219 -6.59 -2.34 10.91
N MET A 220 -6.27 -1.12 10.51
CA MET A 220 -5.02 -0.75 9.88
C MET A 220 -4.51 0.58 10.42
N THR A 221 -3.36 0.56 11.07
CA THR A 221 -2.66 1.76 11.54
C THR A 221 -1.52 2.08 10.60
N LEU A 222 -1.50 3.32 10.10
CA LEU A 222 -0.40 3.83 9.28
C LEU A 222 0.50 4.73 10.11
N SER A 223 1.81 4.57 9.98
CA SER A 223 2.81 5.47 10.57
C SER A 223 3.95 5.75 9.59
N ASP A 224 4.80 6.72 9.91
CA ASP A 224 6.05 6.98 9.19
C ASP A 224 5.86 7.20 7.68
N LEU A 225 4.77 7.89 7.32
CA LEU A 225 4.41 8.21 5.95
C LEU A 225 5.38 9.24 5.36
N ASN A 226 6.10 8.79 4.35
CA ASN A 226 6.92 9.62 3.50
C ASN A 226 6.35 9.60 2.08
N VAL A 227 6.20 10.78 1.48
CA VAL A 227 5.67 10.93 0.12
C VAL A 227 6.67 11.71 -0.71
N SER A 228 7.06 11.13 -1.83
CA SER A 228 7.80 11.78 -2.92
C SER A 228 6.90 11.94 -4.13
N VAL A 229 6.93 13.14 -4.72
CA VAL A 229 6.20 13.48 -5.94
C VAL A 229 7.23 13.77 -7.03
N ASP A 230 6.92 13.42 -8.27
CA ASP A 230 7.78 13.75 -9.40
C ASP A 230 7.73 15.25 -9.77
N GLU A 231 8.66 15.68 -10.62
CA GLU A 231 8.75 17.07 -11.10
C GLU A 231 7.45 17.56 -11.74
N THR A 232 6.66 16.65 -12.31
CA THR A 232 5.40 16.98 -12.99
C THR A 232 4.20 17.10 -12.05
N GLY A 233 4.31 16.70 -10.78
CA GLY A 233 3.17 16.68 -9.86
C GLY A 233 2.15 15.57 -10.13
N THR A 234 2.38 14.70 -11.12
CA THR A 234 1.39 13.71 -11.59
C THR A 234 1.70 12.28 -11.19
N ARG A 235 2.89 12.01 -10.65
CA ARG A 235 3.28 10.69 -10.14
C ARG A 235 3.85 10.83 -8.74
N ALA A 236 3.55 9.83 -7.91
CA ALA A 236 4.04 9.83 -6.54
C ALA A 236 4.41 8.44 -6.07
N THR A 237 5.32 8.39 -5.09
CA THR A 237 5.61 7.21 -4.30
C THR A 237 5.37 7.53 -2.83
N ALA A 238 4.51 6.74 -2.19
CA ALA A 238 4.26 6.80 -0.77
C ALA A 238 4.88 5.57 -0.09
N GLU A 239 5.68 5.79 0.94
CA GLU A 239 6.26 4.75 1.78
C GLU A 239 5.85 4.97 3.23
N PHE A 240 5.35 3.94 3.88
CA PHE A 240 4.82 4.04 5.23
C PHE A 240 4.91 2.69 5.94
N ASP A 241 4.89 2.74 7.26
CA ASP A 241 4.68 1.56 8.07
C ASP A 241 3.18 1.27 8.14
N LYS A 242 2.81 0.01 7.87
CA LYS A 242 1.45 -0.50 7.87
C LYS A 242 1.37 -1.61 8.91
N GLU A 243 0.67 -1.33 10.00
CA GLU A 243 0.34 -2.30 11.03
C GLU A 243 -1.12 -2.71 10.89
N TRP A 244 -1.41 -4.01 11.00
CA TRP A 244 -2.77 -4.51 10.90
C TRP A 244 -3.13 -5.47 12.01
N ASP A 245 -4.43 -5.49 12.32
CA ASP A 245 -5.06 -6.46 13.19
C ASP A 245 -6.43 -6.84 12.60
N PHE A 246 -6.50 -8.01 11.99
CA PHE A 246 -7.66 -8.52 11.28
C PHE A 246 -8.26 -9.71 12.03
N ARG A 247 -9.59 -9.70 12.19
CA ARG A 247 -10.34 -10.72 12.93
C ARG A 247 -11.47 -11.28 12.09
N GLY A 248 -11.81 -12.56 12.27
CA GLY A 248 -12.93 -13.20 11.58
C GLY A 248 -12.80 -14.72 11.54
N LYS A 249 -13.09 -15.33 10.37
CA LYS A 249 -12.90 -16.77 10.13
C LYS A 249 -11.44 -17.18 10.32
N LYS A 250 -10.53 -16.24 10.10
CA LYS A 250 -9.12 -16.30 10.47
C LYS A 250 -8.77 -15.01 11.20
N ASN A 251 -7.72 -15.08 12.02
CA ASN A 251 -7.08 -13.90 12.56
C ASN A 251 -5.74 -13.72 11.85
N SER A 252 -5.34 -12.47 11.63
CA SER A 252 -4.00 -12.14 11.16
C SER A 252 -3.61 -10.79 11.73
N SER A 253 -2.40 -10.69 12.25
CA SER A 253 -1.82 -9.41 12.65
C SER A 253 -0.39 -9.30 12.13
N GLY A 254 0.12 -8.08 12.03
CA GLY A 254 1.47 -7.88 11.52
C GLY A 254 1.81 -6.43 11.34
N LYS A 255 3.08 -6.19 11.01
CA LYS A 255 3.58 -4.88 10.63
C LYS A 255 4.59 -5.02 9.51
N VAL A 256 4.45 -4.19 8.48
CA VAL A 256 5.35 -4.11 7.33
C VAL A 256 5.69 -2.67 6.97
N ARG A 257 6.80 -2.46 6.27
CA ARG A 257 7.04 -1.27 5.46
C ARG A 257 6.36 -1.50 4.11
N SER A 258 5.39 -0.66 3.78
CA SER A 258 4.62 -0.70 2.54
C SER A 258 5.05 0.43 1.61
N GLN A 259 4.95 0.18 0.30
CA GLN A 259 5.15 1.18 -0.74
C GLN A 259 3.97 1.16 -1.72
N LEU A 260 3.39 2.33 -1.95
CA LEU A 260 2.40 2.57 -2.99
C LEU A 260 2.99 3.51 -4.04
N ARG A 261 2.90 3.14 -5.32
CA ARG A 261 3.15 4.08 -6.43
C ARG A 261 1.83 4.52 -7.00
N MET A 262 1.66 5.81 -7.21
CA MET A 262 0.39 6.42 -7.59
C MET A 262 0.55 7.32 -8.82
N LYS A 263 -0.52 7.45 -9.59
CA LYS A 263 -0.63 8.43 -10.69
C LYS A 263 -1.87 9.29 -10.48
N LEU A 264 -1.79 10.55 -10.88
CA LEU A 264 -2.94 11.42 -11.00
C LEU A 264 -3.65 11.11 -12.33
N ASP A 265 -4.93 10.78 -12.26
CA ASP A 265 -5.75 10.42 -13.42
C ASP A 265 -7.19 10.87 -13.19
N GLY A 266 -7.74 11.68 -14.11
CA GLY A 266 -9.08 12.26 -13.96
C GLY A 266 -9.29 13.02 -12.63
N GLY A 267 -8.26 13.73 -12.16
CA GLY A 267 -8.30 14.48 -10.89
C GLY A 267 -8.21 13.61 -9.63
N ARG A 268 -7.87 12.32 -9.76
CA ARG A 268 -7.80 11.36 -8.65
C ARG A 268 -6.45 10.66 -8.62
N TRP A 269 -5.88 10.49 -7.43
CA TRP A 269 -4.71 9.64 -7.24
C TRP A 269 -5.12 8.18 -7.22
N LEU A 270 -4.60 7.40 -8.17
CA LEU A 270 -4.87 5.98 -8.32
C LEU A 270 -3.60 5.16 -8.10
N ILE A 271 -3.73 4.06 -7.36
CA ILE A 271 -2.64 3.13 -7.07
C ILE A 271 -2.29 2.34 -8.33
N THR A 272 -1.05 2.48 -8.77
CA THR A 272 -0.46 1.77 -9.91
C THR A 272 0.52 0.69 -9.48
N SER A 273 0.99 0.73 -8.23
CA SER A 273 1.76 -0.36 -7.64
C SER A 273 1.52 -0.45 -6.14
N GLU A 274 1.44 -1.68 -5.63
CA GLU A 274 1.40 -2.00 -4.20
C GLU A 274 2.41 -3.11 -3.92
N ARG A 275 3.29 -2.90 -2.95
CA ARG A 275 4.21 -3.92 -2.44
C ARG A 275 4.63 -3.61 -1.01
N ASP A 276 5.01 -4.66 -0.29
CA ASP A 276 5.66 -4.53 1.00
C ASP A 276 7.18 -4.66 0.78
N THR A 277 7.96 -3.67 1.23
CA THR A 277 9.42 -3.60 1.03
C THR A 277 10.20 -4.21 2.19
N ARG A 278 9.59 -4.30 3.38
CA ARG A 278 10.16 -4.96 4.56
C ARG A 278 9.05 -5.54 5.41
N VAL A 279 9.25 -6.74 5.92
CA VAL A 279 8.37 -7.33 6.95
C VAL A 279 9.03 -7.12 8.32
N TYR A 280 8.29 -6.53 9.27
CA TYR A 280 8.75 -6.44 10.65
C TYR A 280 8.29 -7.69 11.42
N TYR A 281 7.00 -8.04 11.35
CA TYR A 281 6.45 -9.27 11.92
C TYR A 281 5.09 -9.63 11.29
N THR A 282 4.69 -10.90 11.40
CA THR A 282 3.37 -11.43 10.99
C THR A 282 2.96 -12.57 11.91
N ASN A 283 1.70 -12.61 12.32
CA ASN A 283 1.10 -13.65 13.18
C ASN A 283 -0.22 -14.18 12.61
#